data_AF-A0A0F9KLB2-F1
#
_entry.id   AF-A0A0F9KLB2-F1
#
_cell.length_a   1.000
_cell.length_b   1.000
_cell.length_c   1.000
_cell.angle_alpha   90.00
_cell.angle_beta   90.00
_cell.angle_gamma   90.00
#
_symmetry.space_group_name_H-M   'P 1'
#
loop_
_entity.id
_entity.type
_entity.pdbx_description
1 polymer ?
#
loop_
_entity_poly.entity_id
_entity_poly.type
_entity_poly.pdbx_seq_one_letter_code
_entity_poly.pdbx_strand_id
1 'polypeptide(L)'
;MSGFEVILPLVLSAASTIVGTVSAIRQGQAQRIAAQTQEQAGQHQRQLAERQAQALELKAGQERAVSQRAAIEQRRRGALVSSRAQSLAAASGAGALDPTVVGIMGDLETETEIRTLTALYEGEETARGLEYGALLERAGGEGQLFAARAGARASRAAADRSFLTAGGTLISGGASLYDKYSALPTKFKFG
;
A
#
# COMPACT_ATOMS: atom_id res chain seq x y z
N MET A 1 -52.20 33.63 -56.18
CA MET A 1 -50.91 33.95 -56.84
C MET A 1 -49.83 34.00 -55.77
N SER A 2 -48.83 33.13 -55.89
CA SER A 2 -47.39 33.28 -55.51
C SER A 2 -47.04 33.94 -54.17
N GLY A 3 -46.21 33.39 -53.29
CA GLY A 3 -45.26 32.28 -53.40
C GLY A 3 -44.31 32.32 -52.18
N PHE A 4 -43.33 31.40 -52.20
CA PHE A 4 -42.23 31.23 -51.25
C PHE A 4 -42.53 30.55 -49.91
N GLU A 5 -42.60 29.22 -49.99
CA GLU A 5 -41.90 28.37 -49.02
C GLU A 5 -40.42 28.77 -48.97
N VAL A 6 -39.87 28.99 -47.78
CA VAL A 6 -38.46 28.74 -47.51
C VAL A 6 -38.38 27.74 -46.36
N ILE A 7 -38.26 26.50 -46.81
CA ILE A 7 -37.63 25.36 -46.18
C ILE A 7 -36.37 25.82 -45.42
N LEU A 8 -36.35 25.62 -44.10
CA LEU A 8 -35.09 25.38 -43.38
C LEU A 8 -35.29 24.12 -42.55
N PRO A 9 -34.72 22.99 -42.99
CA PRO A 9 -35.06 21.70 -42.45
C PRO A 9 -34.37 21.52 -41.10
N LEU A 10 -35.15 21.03 -40.15
CA LEU A 10 -34.69 20.38 -38.92
C LEU A 10 -33.86 19.13 -39.29
N VAL A 11 -32.62 19.30 -39.75
CA VAL A 11 -31.64 18.22 -39.89
C VAL A 11 -30.52 18.48 -38.89
N LEU A 12 -30.85 18.32 -37.61
CA LEU A 12 -29.88 18.32 -36.52
C LEU A 12 -29.84 16.97 -35.77
N SER A 13 -30.17 15.86 -36.44
CA SER A 13 -30.17 14.51 -35.84
C SER A 13 -29.08 13.57 -36.38
N ALA A 14 -28.25 14.02 -37.33
CA ALA A 14 -27.11 13.24 -37.83
C ALA A 14 -25.74 13.78 -37.36
N ALA A 15 -25.68 15.03 -36.88
CA ALA A 15 -24.44 15.64 -36.37
C ALA A 15 -24.14 15.28 -34.90
N SER A 16 -25.17 14.98 -34.10
CA SER A 16 -25.01 14.65 -32.68
C SER A 16 -24.37 13.27 -32.44
N THR A 17 -24.53 12.32 -33.36
CA THR A 17 -23.90 10.99 -33.30
C THR A 17 -22.40 11.01 -33.63
N ILE A 18 -21.94 11.96 -34.46
CA ILE A 18 -20.50 12.12 -34.76
C ILE A 18 -19.77 12.87 -33.64
N VAL A 19 -20.42 13.85 -33.00
CA VAL A 19 -19.85 14.55 -31.84
C VAL A 19 -19.69 13.61 -30.62
N GLY A 20 -20.61 12.65 -30.45
CA GLY A 20 -20.54 11.63 -29.40
C GLY A 20 -19.39 10.62 -29.55
N THR A 21 -18.95 10.33 -30.77
CA THR A 21 -17.92 9.29 -31.02
C THR A 21 -16.51 9.82 -30.82
N VAL A 22 -16.23 11.07 -31.19
CA VAL A 22 -14.94 11.72 -30.92
C VAL A 22 -14.73 11.93 -29.41
N SER A 23 -15.81 12.25 -28.68
CA SER A 23 -15.76 12.38 -27.22
C SER A 23 -15.56 11.03 -26.53
N ALA A 24 -16.20 9.96 -26.99
CA ALA A 24 -15.99 8.59 -26.48
C ALA A 24 -14.56 8.06 -26.74
N ILE A 25 -13.96 8.37 -27.90
CA ILE A 25 -12.57 7.97 -28.22
C ILE A 25 -11.56 8.72 -27.33
N ARG A 26 -11.75 10.04 -27.14
CA ARG A 26 -10.91 10.84 -26.24
C ARG A 26 -11.04 10.35 -24.79
N GLN A 27 -12.24 9.95 -24.37
CA GLN A 27 -12.50 9.40 -23.04
C GLN A 27 -11.83 8.03 -22.84
N GLY A 28 -11.83 7.16 -23.86
CA GLY A 28 -11.13 5.87 -23.83
C GLY A 28 -9.59 6.01 -23.76
N GLN A 29 -9.01 6.97 -24.49
CA GLN A 29 -7.57 7.26 -24.40
C GLN A 29 -7.16 7.81 -23.02
N ALA A 30 -7.95 8.73 -22.46
CA ALA A 30 -7.71 9.27 -21.12
C ALA A 30 -7.76 8.17 -20.05
N GLN A 31 -8.69 7.22 -20.17
CA GLN A 31 -8.81 6.08 -19.24
C GLN A 31 -7.64 5.09 -19.33
N ARG A 32 -7.05 4.89 -20.52
CA ARG A 32 -5.84 4.06 -20.67
C ARG A 32 -4.60 4.71 -20.07
N ILE A 33 -4.43 6.01 -20.25
CA ILE A 33 -3.34 6.77 -19.61
C ILE A 33 -3.52 6.73 -18.08
N ALA A 34 -4.75 6.97 -17.59
CA ALA A 34 -5.07 6.85 -16.17
C ALA A 34 -4.69 5.47 -15.63
N ALA A 35 -5.05 4.37 -16.32
CA ALA A 35 -4.69 3.02 -15.90
C ALA A 35 -3.16 2.80 -15.76
N GLN A 36 -2.35 3.28 -16.71
CA GLN A 36 -0.89 3.14 -16.65
C GLN A 36 -0.30 3.97 -15.50
N THR A 37 -0.75 5.21 -15.33
CA THR A 37 -0.29 6.07 -14.23
C THR A 37 -0.66 5.49 -12.86
N GLN A 38 -1.82 4.83 -12.76
CA GLN A 38 -2.31 4.22 -11.52
C GLN A 38 -1.47 3.00 -11.14
N GLU A 39 -1.12 2.13 -12.09
CA GLU A 39 -0.20 1.01 -11.85
C GLU A 39 1.20 1.48 -11.43
N GLN A 40 1.75 2.49 -12.10
CA GLN A 40 3.06 3.06 -11.75
C GLN A 40 3.05 3.71 -10.37
N ALA A 41 2.00 4.47 -10.04
CA ALA A 41 1.81 5.05 -8.72
C ALA A 41 1.74 3.95 -7.64
N GLY A 42 1.00 2.87 -7.88
CA GLY A 42 0.93 1.73 -6.96
C GLY A 42 2.27 1.04 -6.75
N GLN A 43 3.07 0.88 -7.80
CA GLN A 43 4.43 0.32 -7.68
C GLN A 43 5.35 1.23 -6.86
N HIS A 44 5.27 2.55 -7.08
CA HIS A 44 6.06 3.50 -6.32
C HIS A 44 5.67 3.49 -4.83
N GLN A 45 4.37 3.45 -4.52
CA GLN A 45 3.89 3.34 -3.14
C GLN A 45 4.37 2.06 -2.47
N ARG A 46 4.33 0.92 -3.16
CA ARG A 46 4.90 -0.33 -2.65
C ARG A 46 6.39 -0.19 -2.33
N GLN A 47 7.18 0.42 -3.21
CA GLN A 47 8.61 0.63 -2.96
C GLN A 47 8.85 1.56 -1.75
N LEU A 48 8.02 2.58 -1.57
CA LEU A 48 8.09 3.45 -0.39
C LEU A 48 7.79 2.66 0.89
N ALA A 49 6.74 1.85 0.89
CA ALA A 49 6.38 0.98 2.00
C ALA A 49 7.50 -0.05 2.31
N GLU A 50 8.12 -0.63 1.28
CA GLU A 50 9.29 -1.52 1.44
C GLU A 50 10.48 -0.81 2.10
N ARG A 51 10.76 0.45 1.73
CA ARG A 51 11.82 1.23 2.39
C ARG A 51 11.49 1.57 3.84
N GLN A 52 10.23 1.92 4.12
CA GLN A 52 9.78 2.19 5.49
C GLN A 52 9.88 0.93 6.36
N ALA A 53 9.48 -0.23 5.82
CA ALA A 53 9.65 -1.51 6.48
C ALA A 53 11.13 -1.82 6.78
N GLN A 54 12.04 -1.60 5.84
CA GLN A 54 13.48 -1.77 6.07
C GLN A 54 14.02 -0.84 7.16
N ALA A 55 13.54 0.40 7.22
CA ALA A 55 13.93 1.35 8.27
C ALA A 55 13.47 0.89 9.66
N LEU A 56 12.26 0.31 9.75
CA LEU A 56 11.73 -0.28 10.98
C LEU A 56 12.53 -1.51 11.41
N GLU A 57 12.90 -2.40 10.49
CA GLU A 57 13.77 -3.55 10.77
C GLU A 57 15.17 -3.13 11.24
N LEU A 58 15.74 -2.10 10.62
CA LEU A 58 17.02 -1.54 11.07
C LEU A 58 16.90 -1.01 12.51
N LYS A 59 15.81 -0.31 12.82
CA LYS A 59 15.53 0.18 14.18
C LYS A 59 15.33 -0.98 15.16
N ALA A 60 14.65 -2.05 14.76
CA ALA A 60 14.51 -3.26 15.58
C ALA A 60 15.87 -3.88 15.92
N GLY A 61 16.76 -3.99 14.93
CA GLY A 61 18.14 -4.45 15.14
C GLY A 61 18.93 -3.56 16.09
N GLN A 62 18.74 -2.23 16.01
CA GLN A 62 19.36 -1.28 16.94
C GLN A 62 18.84 -1.48 18.37
N GLU A 63 17.54 -1.67 18.57
CA GLU A 63 16.97 -1.91 19.91
C GLU A 63 17.52 -3.20 20.55
N ARG A 64 17.63 -4.29 19.78
CA ARG A 64 18.30 -5.51 20.26
C ARG A 64 19.75 -5.27 20.64
N ALA A 65 20.48 -4.46 19.87
CA ALA A 65 21.86 -4.15 20.19
C ALA A 65 21.99 -3.29 21.46
N VAL A 66 21.07 -2.34 21.66
CA VAL A 66 20.99 -1.49 22.86
C VAL A 66 20.68 -2.35 24.08
N SER A 67 19.69 -3.25 24.00
CA SER A 67 19.33 -4.13 25.10
C SER A 67 20.44 -5.11 25.48
N GLN A 68 21.15 -5.67 24.50
CA GLN A 68 22.33 -6.50 24.74
C GLN A 68 23.44 -5.72 25.46
N ARG A 69 23.69 -4.46 25.09
CA ARG A 69 24.65 -3.61 25.80
C ARG A 69 24.21 -3.31 27.22
N ALA A 70 22.94 -3.01 27.44
CA ALA A 70 22.38 -2.78 28.77
C ALA A 70 22.51 -4.03 29.66
N ALA A 71 22.25 -5.21 29.09
CA ALA A 71 22.42 -6.50 29.78
C ALA A 71 23.88 -6.76 30.19
N ILE A 72 24.85 -6.49 29.30
CA ILE A 72 26.28 -6.61 29.61
C ILE A 72 26.67 -5.66 30.75
N GLU A 73 26.20 -4.42 30.70
CA GLU A 73 26.47 -3.43 31.74
C GLU A 73 25.83 -3.84 33.08
N GLN A 74 24.64 -4.43 33.06
CA GLN A 74 23.98 -4.94 34.26
C GLN A 74 24.76 -6.09 34.91
N ARG A 75 25.27 -7.03 34.10
CA ARG A 75 26.18 -8.09 34.57
C ARG A 75 27.47 -7.52 35.16
N ARG A 76 28.06 -6.51 34.51
CA ARG A 76 29.26 -5.84 35.01
C ARG A 76 29.03 -5.21 36.38
N ARG A 77 27.89 -4.52 36.55
CA ARG A 77 27.50 -3.93 37.85
C ARG A 77 27.29 -4.99 38.91
N GLY A 78 26.60 -6.08 38.57
CA GLY A 78 26.42 -7.22 39.49
C GLY A 78 27.75 -7.80 39.96
N ALA A 79 28.69 -8.02 39.04
CA ALA A 79 30.03 -8.51 39.38
C ALA A 79 30.80 -7.55 40.31
N LEU A 80 30.69 -6.23 40.10
CA LEU A 80 31.30 -5.23 40.98
C LEU A 80 30.67 -5.21 42.37
N VAL A 81 29.34 -5.32 42.44
CA VAL A 81 28.61 -5.37 43.72
C VAL A 81 28.93 -6.65 44.48
N SER A 82 28.94 -7.81 43.80
CA SER A 82 29.34 -9.10 44.37
C SER A 82 30.78 -9.04 44.91
N SER A 83 31.73 -8.54 44.10
CA SER A 83 33.13 -8.36 44.53
C SER A 83 33.28 -7.46 45.75
N ARG A 84 32.52 -6.35 45.81
CA ARG A 84 32.50 -5.44 46.96
C ARG A 84 31.91 -6.12 48.20
N ALA A 85 30.80 -6.83 48.05
CA ALA A 85 30.17 -7.51 49.16
C ALA A 85 31.03 -8.68 49.68
N GLN A 86 31.76 -9.39 48.81
CA GLN A 86 32.74 -10.41 49.20
C GLN A 86 33.90 -9.79 49.99
N SER A 87 34.39 -8.63 49.56
CA SER A 87 35.45 -7.89 50.26
C SER A 87 35.01 -7.40 51.64
N LEU A 88 33.77 -6.91 51.76
CA LEU A 88 33.16 -6.51 53.04
C LEU A 88 32.96 -7.71 53.98
N ALA A 89 32.49 -8.84 53.47
CA ALA A 89 32.36 -10.07 54.24
C ALA A 89 33.73 -10.50 54.81
N ALA A 90 34.77 -10.54 53.98
CA ALA A 90 36.12 -10.84 54.41
C ALA A 90 36.67 -9.85 55.47
N ALA A 91 36.39 -8.56 55.32
CA ALA A 91 36.80 -7.53 56.28
C ALA A 91 36.04 -7.58 57.61
N SER A 92 34.80 -8.06 57.60
CA SER A 92 33.94 -8.17 58.80
C SER A 92 34.32 -9.33 59.72
N GLY A 93 35.25 -10.20 59.31
CA GLY A 93 35.61 -11.41 60.06
C GLY A 93 34.57 -12.52 59.99
N ALA A 94 33.42 -12.29 59.35
CA ALA A 94 32.51 -13.35 58.93
C ALA A 94 33.26 -14.24 57.93
N GLY A 95 33.32 -15.54 58.21
CA GLY A 95 33.95 -16.49 57.28
C GLY A 95 33.27 -16.43 55.91
N ALA A 96 34.02 -16.63 54.83
CA ALA A 96 33.46 -16.65 53.47
C ALA A 96 32.37 -17.73 53.25
N LEU A 97 32.23 -18.66 54.19
CA LEU A 97 31.23 -19.73 54.22
C LEU A 97 30.12 -19.50 55.25
N ASP A 98 30.03 -18.30 55.84
CA ASP A 98 28.91 -17.93 56.70
C ASP A 98 27.61 -18.00 55.87
N PRO A 99 26.58 -18.74 56.32
CA PRO A 99 25.31 -18.88 55.61
C PRO A 99 24.68 -17.54 55.22
N THR A 100 24.88 -16.50 56.04
CA THR A 100 24.39 -15.15 55.79
C THR A 100 25.09 -14.51 54.58
N VAL A 101 26.40 -14.67 54.47
CA VAL A 101 27.20 -14.14 53.34
C VAL A 101 26.84 -14.86 52.05
N VAL A 102 26.71 -16.18 52.10
CA VAL A 102 26.30 -17.00 50.94
C VAL A 102 24.89 -16.62 50.48
N GLY A 103 23.95 -16.39 51.41
CA GLY A 103 22.61 -15.91 51.09
C GLY A 103 22.62 -14.56 50.37
N ILE A 104 23.36 -13.58 50.91
CA ILE A 104 23.48 -12.24 50.30
C ILE A 104 24.09 -12.32 48.89
N MET A 105 25.12 -13.16 48.68
CA MET A 105 25.71 -13.36 47.35
C MET A 105 24.70 -13.95 46.36
N GLY A 106 23.96 -14.99 46.78
CA GLY A 106 22.94 -15.63 45.95
C GLY A 106 21.81 -14.68 45.58
N ASP A 107 21.38 -13.83 46.51
CA ASP A 107 20.36 -12.81 46.25
C ASP A 107 20.86 -11.76 45.24
N LEU A 108 22.12 -11.30 45.37
CA LEU A 108 22.73 -10.34 44.44
C LEU A 108 22.87 -10.90 43.02
N GLU A 109 23.28 -12.17 42.90
CA GLU A 109 23.35 -12.85 41.60
C GLU A 109 21.97 -13.00 40.96
N THR A 110 20.99 -13.43 41.76
CA THR A 110 19.59 -13.59 41.31
C THR A 110 19.02 -12.26 40.83
N GLU A 111 19.21 -11.18 41.60
CA GLU A 111 18.73 -9.85 41.24
C GLU A 111 19.45 -9.32 39.99
N THR A 112 20.75 -9.58 39.85
CA THR A 112 21.52 -9.21 38.66
C THR A 112 20.99 -9.92 37.42
N GLU A 113 20.71 -11.22 37.51
CA GLU A 113 20.21 -12.00 36.38
C GLU A 113 18.79 -11.58 36.00
N ILE A 114 17.90 -11.35 36.98
CA ILE A 114 16.55 -10.83 36.73
C ILE A 114 16.62 -9.50 35.97
N ARG A 115 17.45 -8.55 36.43
CA ARG A 115 17.59 -7.24 35.76
C ARG A 115 18.19 -7.38 34.36
N THR A 116 19.13 -8.31 34.17
CA THR A 116 19.76 -8.60 32.87
C THR A 116 18.72 -9.16 31.88
N LEU A 117 17.96 -10.16 32.30
CA LEU A 117 16.91 -10.77 31.49
C LEU A 117 15.77 -9.79 31.19
N THR A 118 15.41 -8.95 32.16
CA THR A 118 14.40 -7.90 31.98
C THR A 118 14.85 -6.91 30.90
N ALA A 119 16.10 -6.43 30.95
CA ALA A 119 16.63 -5.52 29.94
C ALA A 119 16.63 -6.14 28.54
N LEU A 120 17.02 -7.42 28.41
CA LEU A 120 16.96 -8.14 27.14
C LEU A 120 15.52 -8.28 26.63
N TYR A 121 14.60 -8.64 27.52
CA TYR A 121 13.19 -8.84 27.20
C TYR A 121 12.53 -7.55 26.71
N GLU A 122 12.74 -6.43 27.41
CA GLU A 122 12.21 -5.12 27.01
C GLU A 122 12.68 -4.70 25.60
N GLY A 123 13.96 -4.94 25.31
CA GLY A 123 14.51 -4.69 23.97
C GLY A 123 13.92 -5.58 22.90
N GLU A 124 13.74 -6.88 23.20
CA GLU A 124 13.17 -7.83 22.23
C GLU A 124 11.67 -7.56 21.99
N GLU A 125 10.89 -7.21 23.00
CA GLU A 125 9.50 -6.77 22.83
C GLU A 125 9.42 -5.53 21.93
N THR A 126 10.27 -4.54 22.17
CA THR A 126 10.32 -3.33 21.34
C THR A 126 10.72 -3.65 19.90
N ALA A 127 11.73 -4.51 19.71
CA ALA A 127 12.17 -4.96 18.40
C ALA A 127 11.06 -5.73 17.65
N ARG A 128 10.36 -6.65 18.33
CA ARG A 128 9.22 -7.38 17.75
C ARG A 128 8.08 -6.45 17.33
N GLY A 129 7.79 -5.42 18.12
CA GLY A 129 6.80 -4.41 17.76
C GLY A 129 7.17 -3.66 16.47
N LEU A 130 8.45 -3.32 16.31
CA LEU A 130 8.96 -2.67 15.10
C LEU A 130 8.92 -3.60 13.88
N GLU A 131 9.29 -4.88 14.04
CA GLU A 131 9.19 -5.88 12.97
C GLU A 131 7.75 -6.14 12.55
N TYR A 132 6.82 -6.17 13.50
CA TYR A 132 5.39 -6.26 13.20
C TYR A 132 4.92 -5.03 12.40
N GLY A 133 5.36 -3.82 12.79
CA GLY A 133 5.14 -2.60 12.00
C GLY A 133 5.70 -2.71 10.58
N ALA A 134 6.90 -3.26 10.41
CA ALA A 134 7.50 -3.49 9.10
C ALA A 134 6.69 -4.45 8.23
N LEU A 135 6.16 -5.52 8.83
CA LEU A 135 5.26 -6.46 8.16
C LEU A 135 3.97 -5.78 7.71
N LEU A 136 3.37 -4.97 8.58
CA LEU A 136 2.16 -4.20 8.26
C LEU A 136 2.39 -3.21 7.12
N GLU A 137 3.54 -2.52 7.09
CA GLU A 137 3.89 -1.63 5.98
C GLU A 137 3.99 -2.38 4.66
N ARG A 138 4.66 -3.54 4.63
CA ARG A 138 4.72 -4.38 3.43
C ARG A 138 3.33 -4.81 2.97
N ALA A 139 2.51 -5.32 3.90
CA ALA A 139 1.15 -5.74 3.60
C ALA A 139 0.29 -4.58 3.07
N GLY A 140 0.44 -3.38 3.67
CA GLY A 140 -0.22 -2.16 3.21
C GLY A 140 0.22 -1.77 1.79
N GLY A 141 1.51 -1.79 1.50
CA GLY A 141 2.06 -1.52 0.17
C GLY A 141 1.60 -2.52 -0.90
N GLU A 142 1.54 -3.81 -0.56
CA GLU A 142 0.99 -4.84 -1.44
C GLU A 142 -0.51 -4.65 -1.70
N GLY A 143 -1.28 -4.31 -0.67
CA GLY A 143 -2.70 -3.97 -0.78
C GLY A 143 -2.94 -2.76 -1.68
N GLN A 144 -2.13 -1.70 -1.53
CA GLN A 144 -2.20 -0.52 -2.40
C GLN A 144 -1.86 -0.85 -3.86
N LEU A 145 -0.84 -1.68 -4.10
CA LEU A 145 -0.51 -2.15 -5.45
C LEU A 145 -1.65 -2.98 -6.05
N PHE A 146 -2.28 -3.85 -5.25
CA PHE A 146 -3.44 -4.61 -5.68
C PHE A 146 -4.61 -3.69 -6.05
N ALA A 147 -4.94 -2.72 -5.20
CA ALA A 147 -5.99 -1.73 -5.45
C ALA A 147 -5.69 -0.91 -6.71
N ALA A 148 -4.44 -0.47 -6.90
CA ALA A 148 -3.99 0.24 -8.09
C ALA A 148 -4.16 -0.59 -9.37
N ARG A 149 -3.78 -1.88 -9.35
CA ARG A 149 -3.97 -2.80 -10.47
C ARG A 149 -5.45 -3.07 -10.75
N ALA A 150 -6.26 -3.23 -9.71
CA ALA A 150 -7.71 -3.40 -9.84
C ALA A 150 -8.36 -2.16 -10.49
N GLY A 151 -7.98 -0.96 -10.02
CA GLY A 151 -8.40 0.32 -10.61
C GLY A 151 -7.96 0.45 -12.07
N ALA A 152 -6.72 0.08 -12.39
CA ALA A 152 -6.22 0.10 -13.76
C ALA A 152 -6.97 -0.86 -14.69
N ARG A 153 -7.31 -2.07 -14.22
CA ARG A 153 -8.16 -3.00 -14.97
C ARG A 153 -9.56 -2.45 -15.19
N ALA A 154 -10.17 -1.82 -14.18
CA ALA A 154 -11.46 -1.17 -14.31
C ALA A 154 -11.42 -0.03 -15.34
N SER A 155 -10.36 0.80 -15.31
CA SER A 155 -10.14 1.88 -16.27
C SER A 155 -9.93 1.36 -17.70
N ARG A 156 -9.21 0.25 -17.89
CA ARG A 156 -9.08 -0.40 -19.20
C ARG A 156 -10.42 -0.94 -19.70
N ALA A 157 -11.19 -1.60 -18.85
CA ALA A 157 -12.52 -2.10 -19.20
C ALA A 157 -13.50 -0.96 -19.55
N ALA A 158 -13.41 0.18 -18.85
CA ALA A 158 -14.16 1.38 -19.19
C ALA A 158 -13.74 1.95 -20.55
N ALA A 159 -12.44 1.91 -20.88
CA ALA A 159 -11.95 2.38 -22.17
C ALA A 159 -12.51 1.52 -23.30
N ASP A 160 -12.44 0.20 -23.15
CA ASP A 160 -12.95 -0.74 -24.15
C ASP A 160 -14.47 -0.63 -24.30
N ARG A 161 -15.22 -0.43 -23.21
CA ARG A 161 -16.65 -0.08 -23.29
C ARG A 161 -16.89 1.21 -24.06
N SER A 162 -16.10 2.26 -23.81
CA SER A 162 -16.23 3.55 -24.50
C SER A 162 -16.05 3.40 -26.02
N PHE A 163 -15.08 2.57 -26.45
CA PHE A 163 -14.88 2.23 -27.86
C PHE A 163 -16.03 1.39 -28.43
N LEU A 164 -16.55 0.40 -27.69
CA LEU A 164 -17.69 -0.41 -28.12
C LEU A 164 -18.97 0.42 -28.26
N THR A 165 -19.25 1.33 -27.31
CA THR A 165 -20.36 2.28 -27.45
C THR A 165 -20.15 3.20 -28.64
N ALA A 166 -18.94 3.72 -28.86
CA ALA A 166 -18.66 4.55 -30.03
C ALA A 166 -18.91 3.79 -31.35
N GLY A 167 -18.45 2.54 -31.45
CA GLY A 167 -18.70 1.68 -32.60
C GLY A 167 -20.18 1.32 -32.78
N GLY A 168 -20.88 1.01 -31.69
CA GLY A 168 -22.32 0.75 -31.69
C GLY A 168 -23.15 1.97 -32.08
N THR A 169 -22.76 3.17 -31.63
CA THR A 169 -23.40 4.45 -32.03
C THR A 169 -23.14 4.76 -33.51
N LEU A 170 -21.95 4.46 -34.05
CA LEU A 170 -21.68 4.61 -35.48
C LEU A 170 -22.50 3.63 -36.33
N ILE A 171 -22.58 2.36 -35.92
CA ILE A 171 -23.33 1.32 -36.64
C ILE A 171 -24.84 1.60 -36.58
N SER A 172 -25.38 1.93 -35.40
CA SER A 172 -26.81 2.27 -35.25
C SER A 172 -27.17 3.58 -35.96
N GLY A 173 -26.30 4.59 -35.90
CA GLY A 173 -26.44 5.82 -36.67
C GLY A 173 -26.46 5.55 -38.18
N GLY A 174 -25.53 4.73 -38.68
CA GLY A 174 -25.46 4.31 -40.08
C GLY A 174 -26.65 3.46 -40.53
N ALA A 175 -27.10 2.50 -39.70
CA ALA A 175 -28.27 1.67 -39.96
C ALA A 175 -29.56 2.51 -40.02
N SER A 176 -29.71 3.51 -39.12
CA SER A 176 -30.87 4.39 -39.14
C SER A 176 -30.96 5.28 -40.39
N LEU A 177 -29.81 5.61 -40.99
CA LEU A 177 -29.75 6.28 -42.29
C LEU A 177 -30.06 5.29 -43.41
N TYR A 178 -29.45 4.10 -43.39
CA TYR A 178 -29.71 3.05 -44.37
C TYR A 178 -31.20 2.66 -44.43
N ASP A 179 -31.86 2.49 -43.30
CA ASP A 179 -33.30 2.18 -43.24
C ASP A 179 -34.15 3.33 -43.81
N LYS A 180 -33.78 4.58 -43.55
CA LYS A 180 -34.48 5.75 -44.12
C LYS A 180 -34.30 5.90 -45.63
N TYR A 181 -33.13 5.56 -46.17
CA TYR A 181 -32.84 5.70 -47.61
C TYR A 181 -33.20 4.44 -48.44
N SER A 182 -33.26 3.27 -47.81
CA SER A 182 -33.71 2.03 -48.45
C SER A 182 -35.24 1.86 -48.44
N ALA A 183 -35.95 2.53 -47.52
CA ALA A 183 -37.42 2.57 -47.48
C ALA A 183 -38.05 3.54 -48.49
N LEU A 184 -37.30 4.14 -49.42
CA LEU A 184 -37.86 4.94 -50.51
C LEU A 184 -38.59 4.00 -51.51
N PRO A 185 -39.92 4.12 -51.68
CA PRO A 185 -40.67 3.24 -52.57
C PRO A 185 -40.30 3.52 -54.04
N THR A 186 -39.79 2.49 -54.72
CA THR A 186 -39.60 2.46 -56.17
C THR A 186 -40.95 2.49 -56.90
N LYS A 187 -41.53 3.68 -57.06
CA LYS A 187 -42.65 3.93 -57.98
C LYS A 187 -42.25 4.93 -59.06
N PHE A 188 -41.44 4.47 -60.02
CA PHE A 188 -41.40 5.06 -61.35
C PHE A 188 -41.92 4.02 -62.35
N LYS A 189 -43.23 4.08 -62.64
CA LYS A 189 -43.79 3.48 -63.85
C LYS A 189 -43.64 4.52 -64.96
N PHE A 190 -42.82 4.24 -65.96
CA PHE A 190 -42.82 4.96 -67.23
C PHE A 190 -44.13 4.64 -67.96
N GLY A 191 -44.85 5.69 -68.35
CA GLY A 191 -45.96 5.65 -69.30
C GLY A 191 -45.47 6.04 -70.68
#